data_AF-M7AK41-F1
#
_entry.id   AF-M7AK41-F1
#
_cell.length_a   1.000
_cell.length_b   1.000
_cell.length_c   1.000
_cell.angle_alpha   90.00
_cell.angle_beta   90.00
_cell.angle_gamma   90.00
#
_symmetry.space_group_name_H-M   'P 1'
#
loop_
_entity.id
_entity.type
_entity.pdbx_description
1 polymer ?
#
loop_
_entity_poly.entity_id
_entity_poly.type
_entity_poly.pdbx_seq_one_letter_code
_entity_poly.pdbx_strand_id
1 'polypeptide(L)'
;MSAPRTRPSPTWGNTELLHLIGIWGEEAVQSQLRSSSRNYDTYGQISRCMIEKGHDWDTLQCRVKVKELRNAYHKTREANHRSGATPMSCLFYKELDAILSGNPTSTPLWILHWLACQSRVD
;
A
#
# COMPACT_ATOMS: atom_id res chain seq x y z
N MET A 1 -10.20 -6.65 39.09
CA MET A 1 -9.63 -7.17 37.82
C MET A 1 -10.37 -6.47 36.69
N SER A 2 -9.73 -5.51 36.01
CA SER A 2 -10.38 -4.78 34.92
C SER A 2 -10.35 -5.65 33.65
N ALA A 3 -11.50 -5.82 33.01
CA ALA A 3 -11.63 -6.60 31.78
C ALA A 3 -10.68 -6.08 30.68
N PRO A 4 -10.09 -6.96 29.84
CA PRO A 4 -9.34 -6.51 28.69
C PRO A 4 -10.33 -5.75 27.79
N ARG A 5 -10.09 -4.45 27.58
CA ARG A 5 -10.80 -3.72 26.54
C ARG A 5 -10.38 -4.37 25.22
N THR A 6 -11.28 -5.12 24.61
CA THR A 6 -11.11 -5.59 23.23
C THR A 6 -10.97 -4.33 22.38
N ARG A 7 -9.73 -3.97 22.03
CA ARG A 7 -9.48 -2.84 21.13
C ARG A 7 -10.24 -3.15 19.84
N PRO A 8 -11.10 -2.25 19.35
CA PRO A 8 -11.66 -2.38 18.01
C PRO A 8 -10.51 -2.61 17.03
N SER A 9 -10.68 -3.51 16.08
CA SER A 9 -9.73 -3.67 15.00
C SER A 9 -9.44 -2.28 14.41
N PRO A 10 -8.17 -1.83 14.38
CA PRO A 10 -7.88 -0.48 13.96
C PRO A 10 -8.41 -0.30 12.53
N THR A 11 -9.21 0.75 12.36
CA THR A 11 -9.85 1.07 11.08
C THR A 11 -8.92 1.98 10.31
N TRP A 12 -8.47 1.54 9.14
CA TRP A 12 -7.61 2.33 8.27
C TRP A 12 -8.31 3.60 7.78
N GLY A 13 -7.75 4.76 8.10
CA GLY A 13 -8.17 6.05 7.59
C GLY A 13 -7.59 6.36 6.21
N ASN A 14 -8.19 7.31 5.48
CA ASN A 14 -7.75 7.68 4.13
C ASN A 14 -6.28 8.15 4.08
N THR A 15 -5.85 8.94 5.07
CA THR A 15 -4.46 9.41 5.15
C THR A 15 -3.47 8.25 5.35
N GLU A 16 -3.83 7.28 6.19
CA GLU A 16 -3.01 6.09 6.44
C GLU A 16 -2.91 5.23 5.18
N LEU A 17 -4.02 5.04 4.47
CA LEU A 17 -4.06 4.31 3.21
C LEU A 17 -3.22 4.99 2.13
N LEU A 18 -3.27 6.32 2.01
CA LEU A 18 -2.44 7.07 1.07
C LEU A 18 -0.94 6.95 1.40
N HIS A 19 -0.58 7.01 2.68
CA HIS A 19 0.81 6.77 3.10
C HIS A 19 1.25 5.35 2.77
N LEU A 20 0.42 4.35 3.06
CA LEU A 20 0.72 2.96 2.72
C LEU A 20 0.86 2.75 1.22
N ILE A 21 -0.06 3.29 0.41
CA ILE A 21 -0.02 3.19 -1.06
C ILE A 21 1.22 3.90 -1.61
N GLY A 22 1.57 5.06 -1.06
CA GLY A 22 2.77 5.80 -1.43
C GLY A 22 4.04 4.98 -1.17
N ILE A 23 4.24 4.49 0.05
CA ILE A 23 5.41 3.67 0.42
C ILE A 23 5.44 2.37 -0.39
N TRP A 24 4.30 1.68 -0.48
CA TRP A 24 4.20 0.45 -1.24
C TRP A 24 4.48 0.66 -2.72
N GLY A 25 4.07 1.80 -3.28
CA GLY A 25 4.34 2.17 -4.66
C GLY A 25 5.81 2.45 -4.96
N GLU A 26 6.67 2.55 -3.95
CA GLU A 26 8.08 2.89 -4.13
C GLU A 26 8.81 1.92 -5.05
N GLU A 27 9.63 2.43 -5.99
CA GLU A 27 10.30 1.60 -6.99
C GLU A 27 11.22 0.58 -6.32
N ALA A 28 11.99 1.01 -5.30
CA ALA A 28 12.82 0.14 -4.49
C ALA A 28 11.99 -0.96 -3.78
N VAL A 29 10.84 -0.59 -3.20
CA VAL A 29 9.92 -1.53 -2.55
C VAL A 29 9.35 -2.52 -3.56
N GLN A 30 8.86 -2.04 -4.69
CA GLN A 30 8.33 -2.88 -5.77
C GLN A 30 9.40 -3.80 -6.37
N SER A 31 10.64 -3.33 -6.52
CA SER A 31 11.78 -4.12 -7.00
C SER A 31 12.16 -5.23 -6.02
N GLN A 32 12.15 -4.97 -4.72
CA GLN A 32 12.33 -6.01 -3.70
C GLN A 32 11.18 -7.03 -3.70
N LEU A 33 9.93 -6.57 -3.81
CA LEU A 33 8.75 -7.44 -3.86
C LEU A 33 8.74 -8.35 -5.10
N ARG A 34 9.35 -7.91 -6.20
CA ARG A 34 9.52 -8.72 -7.42
C ARG A 34 10.66 -9.73 -7.31
N SER A 35 11.71 -9.43 -6.56
CA SER A 35 12.91 -10.28 -6.47
C SER A 35 12.82 -11.38 -5.40
N SER A 36 11.89 -11.28 -4.44
CA SER A 36 11.73 -12.26 -3.36
C SER A 36 10.27 -12.71 -3.18
N SER A 37 10.08 -13.98 -2.78
CA SER A 37 8.76 -14.52 -2.44
C SER A 37 8.45 -14.45 -0.94
N ARG A 38 9.47 -14.32 -0.08
CA ARG A 38 9.28 -14.27 1.38
C ARG A 38 8.79 -12.91 1.85
N ASN A 39 9.26 -11.81 1.22
CA ASN A 39 8.82 -10.42 1.39
C ASN A 39 8.72 -9.89 2.84
N TYR A 40 9.17 -10.66 3.83
CA TYR A 40 9.02 -10.33 5.25
C TYR A 40 9.79 -9.06 5.59
N ASP A 41 11.05 -8.99 5.16
CA ASP A 41 11.91 -7.83 5.40
C ASP A 41 11.36 -6.57 4.73
N THR A 42 10.85 -6.69 3.50
CA THR A 42 10.23 -5.57 2.77
C THR A 42 8.97 -5.06 3.48
N TYR A 43 8.09 -5.94 3.96
CA TYR A 43 6.94 -5.50 4.75
C TYR A 43 7.34 -4.93 6.12
N GLY A 44 8.45 -5.39 6.69
CA GLY A 44 9.03 -4.80 7.89
C GLY A 44 9.55 -3.38 7.66
N GLN A 45 10.16 -3.12 6.50
CA GLN A 45 10.54 -1.78 6.07
C GLN A 45 9.31 -0.89 5.89
N ILE A 46 8.28 -1.38 5.19
CA ILE A 46 7.02 -0.63 5.00
C ILE A 46 6.40 -0.24 6.35
N SER A 47 6.33 -1.16 7.31
CA SER A 47 5.81 -0.89 8.66
C SER A 47 6.62 0.19 9.39
N ARG A 48 7.95 0.14 9.29
CA ARG A 48 8.82 1.19 9.87
C ARG A 48 8.53 2.56 9.26
N CYS A 49 8.42 2.65 7.93
CA CYS A 49 8.09 3.91 7.25
C CYS A 49 6.69 4.43 7.65
N MET A 50 5.72 3.55 7.90
CA MET A 50 4.40 3.94 8.40
C MET A 50 4.48 4.54 9.82
N ILE A 51 5.28 3.94 10.70
CA ILE A 51 5.52 4.43 12.07
C ILE A 51 6.19 5.80 12.03
N GLU A 52 7.19 6.01 11.17
CA GLU A 52 7.85 7.31 10.98
C GLU A 52 6.89 8.41 10.50
N LYS A 53 5.84 8.01 9.77
CA LYS A 53 4.74 8.89 9.35
C LYS A 53 3.64 9.08 10.42
N GLY A 54 3.84 8.52 11.62
CA GLY A 54 2.95 8.67 12.77
C GLY A 54 1.86 7.61 12.89
N HIS A 55 1.94 6.52 12.12
CA HIS A 55 0.91 5.49 12.07
C HIS A 55 1.43 4.14 12.61
N ASP A 56 0.85 3.65 13.70
CA ASP A 56 1.27 2.42 14.38
C ASP A 56 0.69 1.16 13.71
N TRP A 57 1.15 0.89 12.49
CA TRP A 57 0.76 -0.30 11.72
C TRP A 57 1.90 -1.31 11.66
N ASP A 58 1.64 -2.51 12.19
CA ASP A 58 2.61 -3.60 12.18
C ASP A 58 2.81 -4.20 10.77
N THR A 59 3.89 -4.98 10.63
CA THR A 59 4.27 -5.67 9.39
C THR A 59 3.14 -6.52 8.80
N LEU A 60 2.40 -7.25 9.64
CA LEU A 60 1.33 -8.14 9.20
C LEU A 60 0.11 -7.34 8.75
N GLN A 61 -0.25 -6.30 9.47
CA GLN A 61 -1.34 -5.39 9.14
C GLN A 61 -1.08 -4.70 7.79
N CYS A 62 0.14 -4.20 7.56
CA CYS A 62 0.54 -3.62 6.28
C CYS A 62 0.41 -4.64 5.15
N ARG A 63 0.90 -5.88 5.36
CA ARG A 63 0.82 -6.95 4.36
C ARG A 63 -0.61 -7.35 4.02
N VAL A 64 -1.46 -7.54 5.03
CA VAL A 64 -2.89 -7.83 4.83
C VAL A 64 -3.54 -6.69 4.07
N LYS A 65 -3.26 -5.44 4.45
CA LYS A 65 -3.91 -4.30 3.81
C LYS A 65 -3.50 -4.11 2.35
N VAL A 66 -2.22 -4.27 2.02
CA VAL A 66 -1.74 -4.27 0.63
C VAL A 66 -2.42 -5.36 -0.18
N LYS A 67 -2.62 -6.56 0.39
CA LYS A 67 -3.33 -7.65 -0.27
C LYS A 67 -4.81 -7.30 -0.54
N GLU A 68 -5.48 -6.67 0.42
CA GLU A 68 -6.86 -6.19 0.25
C GLU A 68 -6.95 -5.14 -0.87
N LEU A 69 -6.05 -4.16 -0.89
CA LEU A 69 -6.01 -3.11 -1.90
C LEU A 69 -5.80 -3.69 -3.31
N ARG A 70 -4.84 -4.61 -3.47
CA ARG A 70 -4.63 -5.33 -4.74
C ARG A 70 -5.90 -6.07 -5.19
N ASN A 71 -6.53 -6.80 -4.27
CA ASN A 71 -7.74 -7.54 -4.60
C ASN A 71 -8.90 -6.62 -5.01
N ALA A 72 -9.08 -5.49 -4.32
CA ALA A 72 -10.10 -4.50 -4.67
C ALA A 72 -9.86 -3.92 -6.06
N TYR A 73 -8.62 -3.51 -6.35
CA TYR A 73 -8.23 -3.02 -7.69
C TYR A 73 -8.51 -4.05 -8.78
N HIS A 74 -8.06 -5.30 -8.62
CA HIS A 74 -8.25 -6.33 -9.64
C HIS A 74 -9.73 -6.64 -9.87
N LYS A 75 -10.55 -6.70 -8.81
CA LYS A 75 -12.00 -6.88 -8.95
C LYS A 75 -12.64 -5.74 -9.75
N THR A 76 -12.28 -4.49 -9.44
CA THR A 76 -12.78 -3.32 -10.16
C THR A 76 -12.34 -3.33 -11.61
N ARG A 77 -11.06 -3.62 -11.87
CA ARG A 77 -10.50 -3.68 -13.23
C ARG A 77 -11.16 -4.78 -14.07
N GLU A 78 -11.35 -5.98 -13.52
CA GLU A 78 -12.05 -7.07 -14.21
C GLU A 78 -13.52 -6.73 -14.50
N ALA A 79 -14.21 -6.09 -13.55
CA ALA A 79 -15.59 -5.68 -13.77
C ALA A 79 -15.70 -4.66 -14.91
N ASN A 80 -14.75 -3.71 -14.98
CA ASN A 80 -14.71 -2.67 -16.02
C ASN A 80 -14.32 -3.19 -17.41
N HIS A 81 -13.60 -4.32 -17.50
CA HIS A 81 -13.26 -4.93 -18.78
C HIS A 81 -14.42 -5.69 -19.45
N ARG A 82 -15.55 -5.88 -18.77
CA ARG A 82 -16.71 -6.58 -19.33
C ARG A 82 -17.54 -5.63 -20.21
N SER A 83 -17.82 -6.03 -21.45
CA SER A 83 -18.65 -5.26 -22.38
C SER A 83 -20.03 -4.96 -21.78
N GLY A 84 -20.44 -3.69 -21.81
CA GLY A 84 -21.73 -3.24 -21.25
C GLY A 84 -21.76 -3.10 -19.72
N ALA A 85 -20.62 -3.25 -19.04
CA ALA A 85 -20.55 -3.04 -17.60
C ALA A 85 -20.74 -1.57 -17.21
N THR A 86 -21.41 -1.34 -16.09
CA THR A 86 -21.42 -0.03 -15.42
C THR A 86 -20.01 0.25 -14.89
N PRO A 87 -19.41 1.43 -15.17
CA PRO A 87 -18.10 1.78 -14.63
C PRO A 87 -18.07 1.67 -13.11
N MET A 88 -17.20 0.82 -12.58
CA MET A 88 -16.89 0.75 -11.16
C MET A 88 -15.56 1.45 -10.86
N SER A 89 -15.48 2.09 -9.70
CA SER A 89 -14.24 2.60 -9.13
C SER A 89 -14.11 2.08 -7.71
N CYS A 90 -12.92 1.64 -7.32
CA CYS A 90 -12.57 1.45 -5.91
C CYS A 90 -11.89 2.71 -5.36
N LEU A 91 -11.74 2.75 -4.03
CA LEU A 91 -10.95 3.76 -3.35
C LEU A 91 -9.51 3.74 -3.89
N PHE A 92 -8.95 4.92 -4.16
CA PHE A 92 -7.59 5.10 -4.68
C PHE A 92 -7.27 4.33 -5.97
N TYR A 93 -8.28 4.11 -6.83
CA TYR A 93 -8.10 3.32 -8.05
C TYR A 93 -6.95 3.85 -8.92
N LYS A 94 -6.80 5.16 -9.07
CA LYS A 94 -5.75 5.77 -9.91
C LYS A 94 -4.35 5.52 -9.36
N GLU A 95 -4.19 5.65 -8.04
CA GLU A 95 -2.93 5.42 -7.35
C GLU A 95 -2.55 3.94 -7.41
N LEU A 96 -3.53 3.05 -7.22
CA LEU A 96 -3.33 1.60 -7.36
C LEU A 96 -3.00 1.20 -8.81
N ASP A 97 -3.66 1.81 -9.79
CA ASP A 97 -3.41 1.57 -11.21
C ASP A 97 -1.98 1.93 -11.61
N ALA A 98 -1.45 3.05 -11.11
CA ALA A 98 -0.07 3.46 -11.36
C ALA A 98 0.96 2.42 -10.87
N ILE A 99 0.64 1.69 -9.78
CA ILE A 99 1.52 0.67 -9.22
C ILE A 99 1.32 -0.69 -9.93
N LEU A 100 0.07 -1.05 -10.25
CA LEU A 100 -0.32 -2.40 -10.66
C LEU A 100 -0.48 -2.60 -12.18
N SER A 101 -0.63 -1.53 -12.96
CA SER A 101 -0.81 -1.63 -14.41
C SER A 101 0.48 -1.94 -15.18
N GLY A 102 1.64 -1.89 -14.53
CA GLY A 102 2.93 -2.14 -15.18
C GLY A 102 3.33 -1.10 -16.22
N ASN A 103 2.62 0.03 -16.30
CA ASN A 103 2.91 1.13 -17.22
C ASN A 103 3.62 2.26 -16.48
N PRO A 104 4.86 2.63 -16.84
CA PRO A 104 5.58 3.75 -16.22
C PRO A 104 5.01 5.14 -16.59
N THR A 105 3.89 5.19 -17.32
CA THR A 105 3.34 6.42 -17.92
C THR A 105 2.64 7.34 -16.91
N SER A 106 2.28 6.85 -15.73
CA SER A 106 1.74 7.71 -14.67
C SER A 106 2.85 7.89 -13.64
N THR A 107 3.71 8.89 -13.84
CA THR A 107 4.66 9.37 -12.83
C THR A 107 3.84 10.11 -11.77
N PRO A 108 3.55 9.52 -10.60
CA PRO A 108 2.82 10.20 -9.56
C PRO A 108 3.85 10.92 -8.67
N LEU A 109 3.46 12.06 -8.10
CA LEU A 109 4.31 13.01 -7.38
C LEU A 109 5.05 12.47 -6.13
N TRP A 110 5.01 11.16 -5.85
CA TRP A 110 5.71 10.52 -4.72
C TRP A 110 7.24 10.49 -4.88
N ILE A 111 7.77 10.70 -6.09
CA ILE A 111 9.22 10.82 -6.34
C ILE A 111 9.84 11.98 -5.52
N LEU A 112 9.08 13.03 -5.18
CA LEU A 112 9.59 14.14 -4.37
C LEU A 112 9.67 13.84 -2.86
N HIS A 113 9.20 12.66 -2.40
CA HIS A 113 9.34 12.19 -1.03
C HIS A 113 10.49 11.16 -0.87
N TRP A 114 11.38 11.04 -1.85
CA TRP A 114 12.54 10.13 -1.82
C TRP A 114 13.63 10.55 -0.81
N LEU A 115 13.73 11.82 -0.44
CA LEU A 115 14.80 12.31 0.45
C LEU A 115 14.54 12.14 1.95
N ALA A 116 13.34 11.73 2.36
CA ALA A 116 12.99 11.67 3.79
C ALA A 116 13.29 10.32 4.46
N CYS A 117 13.47 9.23 3.70
CA CYS A 117 13.63 7.88 4.26
C CYS A 117 15.02 7.25 4.05
N GLN A 118 15.88 7.86 3.23
CA GLN A 118 17.17 7.28 2.80
C GLN A 118 18.39 7.69 3.65
N SER A 119 18.23 7.94 4.96
CA SER A 119 19.35 8.27 5.84
C SER A 119 19.39 7.39 7.08
N ARG A 120 19.47 6.07 6.89
CA ARG A 120 20.06 5.17 7.89
C ARG A 120 20.44 3.81 7.31
N VAL A 121 21.29 3.81 6.28
CA VAL A 121 22.16 2.67 5.91
C VAL A 121 23.47 3.23 5.35
N ASP A 122 24.20 3.94 6.21
CA ASP A 122 25.66 4.04 6.18
C ASP A 122 26.14 3.88 7.63
#